data_AF-A0A352TU48-F1
#
_entry.id   AF-A0A352TU48-F1
#
_cell.length_a   1.000
_cell.length_b   1.000
_cell.length_c   1.000
_cell.angle_alpha   90.00
_cell.angle_beta   90.00
_cell.angle_gamma   90.00
#
_symmetry.space_group_name_H-M   'P 1'
#
loop_
_entity.id
_entity.type
_entity.pdbx_description
1 polymer ?
#
loop_
_entity_poly.entity_id
_entity_poly.type
_entity_poly.pdbx_seq_one_letter_code
_entity_poly.pdbx_strand_id
1 'polypeptide(L)'
;MTSMSELKYIDRLLQIFRRSSIYDRPHDIDLNDADIMVLYCIGFCEDLKNIKLSDIASRLKVTLPAVTHKVQTLEHAGLIKKEKDT
;
A
#
# COMPACT_ATOMS: atom_id res chain seq x y z
N MET A 1 3.51 -14.12 24.83
CA MET A 1 4.95 -13.80 24.83
C MET A 1 5.47 -14.11 23.45
N THR A 2 5.63 -13.10 22.59
CA THR A 2 6.28 -13.29 21.28
C THR A 2 7.71 -13.74 21.55
N SER A 3 8.06 -14.91 21.02
CA SER A 3 9.37 -15.51 21.20
C SER A 3 10.42 -14.61 20.54
N MET A 4 11.61 -14.49 21.12
CA MET A 4 12.69 -13.65 20.56
C MET A 4 13.06 -14.05 19.12
N SER A 5 12.74 -15.29 18.72
CA SER A 5 12.83 -15.81 17.35
C SER A 5 11.85 -15.17 16.37
N GLU A 6 10.61 -14.89 16.77
CA GLU A 6 9.61 -14.26 15.90
C GLU A 6 10.02 -12.83 15.55
N LEU A 7 10.53 -12.08 16.53
CA LEU A 7 11.03 -10.72 16.31
C LEU A 7 12.24 -10.69 15.36
N LYS A 8 13.18 -11.63 15.51
CA LYS A 8 14.33 -11.77 14.59
C LYS A 8 13.90 -12.18 13.19
N TYR A 9 12.86 -13.01 13.07
CA TYR A 9 12.30 -13.41 11.80
C TYR A 9 11.65 -12.22 11.07
N ILE A 10 10.83 -11.43 11.79
CA ILE A 10 10.22 -10.21 11.27
C ILE A 10 11.30 -9.20 10.84
N ASP A 11 12.34 -8.99 11.66
CA ASP A 11 13.44 -8.08 11.32
C ASP A 11 14.15 -8.50 10.03
N ARG A 12 14.38 -9.81 9.84
CA ARG A 12 14.96 -10.34 8.59
C ARG A 12 14.03 -10.12 7.39
N LEU A 13 12.73 -10.34 7.54
CA LEU A 13 11.75 -10.07 6.49
C LEU A 13 11.72 -8.58 6.12
N LEU A 14 11.76 -7.69 7.11
CA LEU A 14 11.82 -6.24 6.90
C LEU A 14 13.11 -5.82 6.18
N GLN A 15 14.26 -6.41 6.51
CA GLN A 15 15.52 -6.14 5.82
C GLN A 15 15.50 -6.62 4.37
N ILE A 16 14.94 -7.80 4.10
CA ILE A 16 14.77 -8.32 2.72
C ILE A 16 13.83 -7.39 1.95
N PHE A 17 12.71 -7.00 2.55
CA PHE A 17 11.75 -6.07 1.95
C PHE A 17 12.39 -4.71 1.62
N ARG A 18 13.19 -4.14 2.53
CA ARG A 18 13.93 -2.88 2.28
C ARG A 18 14.95 -3.01 1.15
N ARG A 19 15.54 -4.19 0.95
CA ARG A 19 16.53 -4.46 -0.12
C ARG A 19 15.91 -4.87 -1.45
N SER A 20 14.61 -5.16 -1.48
CA SER A 20 13.91 -5.71 -2.65
C SER A 20 13.63 -4.70 -3.77
N SER A 21 14.25 -3.51 -3.73
CA SER A 21 14.00 -2.39 -4.66
C SER A 21 12.53 -1.97 -4.84
N ILE A 22 11.60 -2.51 -4.04
CA ILE A 22 10.20 -2.05 -3.97
C ILE A 22 10.13 -0.58 -3.52
N TYR A 23 11.16 -0.11 -2.81
CA TYR A 23 11.35 1.30 -2.44
C TYR A 23 12.22 2.09 -3.41
N ASP A 24 12.76 1.49 -4.48
CA ASP A 24 13.41 2.27 -5.54
C ASP A 24 12.30 3.05 -6.26
N ARG A 25 12.05 4.25 -5.74
CA ARG A 25 11.08 5.19 -6.28
C ARG A 25 11.64 5.67 -7.62
N PRO A 26 10.86 5.63 -8.71
CA PRO A 26 11.18 6.43 -9.88
C PRO A 26 11.41 7.88 -9.41
N HIS A 27 12.61 8.43 -9.65
CA HIS A 27 13.01 9.76 -9.16
C HIS A 27 12.09 10.89 -9.62
N ASP A 28 11.29 10.61 -10.64
CA ASP A 28 10.32 11.44 -11.32
C ASP A 28 8.91 11.41 -10.70
N ILE A 29 8.66 10.56 -9.69
CA ILE A 29 7.36 10.45 -9.03
C ILE A 29 7.50 10.71 -7.52
N ASP A 30 7.05 11.89 -7.10
CA ASP A 30 7.04 12.35 -5.69
C ASP A 30 5.93 11.64 -4.89
N LEU A 31 6.10 10.34 -4.64
CA LEU A 31 5.23 9.55 -3.78
C LEU A 31 5.61 9.77 -2.32
N ASN A 32 4.67 10.24 -1.50
CA ASN A 32 4.84 10.24 -0.06
C ASN A 32 4.50 8.87 0.54
N ASP A 33 4.84 8.67 1.81
CA ASP A 33 4.66 7.36 2.47
C ASP A 33 3.20 6.90 2.47
N ALA A 34 2.23 7.84 2.54
CA ALA A 34 0.81 7.49 2.46
C ALA A 34 0.41 6.97 1.06
N ASP A 35 0.99 7.52 -0.01
CA ASP A 35 0.76 7.04 -1.37
C ASP A 35 1.28 5.61 -1.54
N ILE A 36 2.46 5.34 -1.00
CA ILE A 36 3.08 4.00 -1.03
C ILE A 36 2.26 2.99 -0.23
N MET A 37 1.76 3.38 0.96
CA MET A 37 0.93 2.48 1.75
C MET A 37 -0.39 2.12 1.04
N VAL A 38 -1.01 3.08 0.35
CA VAL A 38 -2.21 2.82 -0.45
C VAL A 38 -1.89 1.91 -1.63
N LEU A 39 -0.80 2.16 -2.37
CA LEU A 39 -0.35 1.31 -3.47
C LEU A 39 -0.03 -0.12 -2.99
N TYR A 40 0.61 -0.24 -1.83
CA TYR A 40 0.89 -1.54 -1.21
C TYR A 40 -0.41 -2.29 -0.86
N CYS A 41 -1.39 -1.61 -0.26
CA CYS A 41 -2.69 -2.22 0.01
C CYS A 41 -3.41 -2.65 -1.28
N ILE A 42 -3.24 -1.92 -2.38
CA ILE A 42 -3.83 -2.30 -3.67
C ILE A 42 -3.09 -3.50 -4.29
N GLY A 43 -1.76 -3.48 -4.29
CA GLY A 43 -0.95 -4.53 -4.94
C GLY A 43 -0.83 -5.85 -4.17
N PHE A 44 -1.00 -5.81 -2.84
CA PHE A 44 -0.79 -6.97 -1.96
C PHE A 44 -2.05 -7.40 -1.19
N CYS A 45 -3.22 -6.81 -1.45
CA CYS A 45 -4.47 -7.42 -0.99
C CYS A 45 -4.75 -8.66 -1.84
N GLU A 46 -4.82 -9.83 -1.17
CA GLU A 46 -4.94 -11.16 -1.79
C GLU A 46 -6.19 -11.33 -2.69
N ASP A 47 -7.20 -10.47 -2.54
CA ASP A 47 -8.42 -10.44 -3.34
C ASP A 47 -8.37 -9.40 -4.47
N LEU A 48 -7.34 -9.53 -5.33
CA LEU A 48 -6.96 -8.66 -6.47
C LEU A 48 -8.08 -8.26 -7.46
N LYS A 49 -9.30 -8.79 -7.32
CA LYS A 49 -10.40 -8.52 -8.26
C LYS A 49 -11.28 -7.35 -7.87
N ASN A 50 -11.46 -7.04 -6.58
CA ASN A 50 -12.38 -5.97 -6.16
C ASN A 50 -12.01 -5.42 -4.78
N ILE A 51 -11.07 -4.49 -4.75
CA ILE A 51 -10.64 -3.85 -3.49
C ILE A 51 -11.56 -2.68 -3.19
N LYS A 52 -12.34 -2.79 -2.10
CA LYS A 52 -13.13 -1.66 -1.61
C LYS A 52 -12.24 -0.67 -0.87
N LEU A 53 -12.43 0.61 -1.12
CA LEU A 53 -11.71 1.68 -0.42
C LEU A 53 -11.97 1.69 1.09
N SER A 54 -13.14 1.20 1.52
CA SER A 54 -13.46 0.97 2.93
C SER A 54 -12.47 0.02 3.59
N ASP A 55 -12.05 -1.03 2.89
CA ASP A 55 -11.22 -2.08 3.46
C ASP A 55 -9.78 -1.59 3.61
N ILE A 56 -9.31 -0.79 2.65
CA ILE A 56 -8.03 -0.07 2.75
C ILE A 56 -8.07 0.90 3.94
N ALA A 57 -9.14 1.69 4.09
CA ALA A 57 -9.28 2.65 5.19
C ALA A 57 -9.27 1.95 6.56
N SER A 58 -9.99 0.83 6.69
CA SER A 58 -9.98 0.01 7.90
C SER A 58 -8.61 -0.60 8.18
N ARG A 59 -7.91 -1.09 7.15
CA ARG A 59 -6.59 -1.72 7.30
C ARG A 59 -5.50 -0.73 7.69
N LEU A 60 -5.52 0.46 7.10
CA LEU A 60 -4.58 1.54 7.40
C LEU A 60 -4.98 2.37 8.65
N LYS A 61 -6.16 2.12 9.23
CA LYS A 61 -6.74 2.86 10.37
C LYS A 61 -6.83 4.38 10.10
N VAL A 62 -7.24 4.74 8.90
CA VAL A 62 -7.44 6.13 8.45
C VAL A 62 -8.89 6.35 8.02
N THR A 63 -9.26 7.60 7.80
CA THR A 63 -10.62 7.93 7.35
C THR A 63 -10.80 7.58 5.87
N LEU A 64 -12.01 7.14 5.50
CA LEU A 64 -12.35 6.85 4.11
C LEU A 64 -12.09 8.05 3.17
N PRO A 65 -12.43 9.31 3.53
CA PRO A 65 -12.10 10.47 2.71
C PRO A 65 -10.60 10.63 2.43
N ALA A 66 -9.74 10.31 3.40
CA ALA A 66 -8.29 10.38 3.21
C ALA A 66 -7.81 9.35 2.18
N VAL A 67 -8.33 8.13 2.24
CA VAL A 67 -8.04 7.08 1.24
C VAL A 67 -8.60 7.48 -0.12
N THR A 68 -9.84 7.96 -0.19
CA THR A 68 -10.47 8.39 -1.44
C THR A 68 -9.67 9.48 -2.14
N HIS A 69 -9.24 10.51 -1.40
CA HIS A 69 -8.40 11.58 -1.93
C HIS A 69 -7.06 11.02 -2.46
N LYS A 70 -6.42 10.11 -1.71
CA LYS A 70 -5.15 9.50 -2.09
C LYS A 70 -5.26 8.65 -3.35
N VAL A 71 -6.30 7.81 -3.43
CA VAL A 71 -6.61 6.99 -4.60
C VAL A 71 -6.91 7.87 -5.81
N GLN A 72 -7.63 8.98 -5.64
CA GLN A 72 -7.81 9.95 -6.73
C GLN A 72 -6.47 10.52 -7.20
N THR A 73 -5.59 10.96 -6.30
CA THR A 73 -4.26 11.45 -6.68
C THR A 73 -3.46 10.41 -7.46
N LEU A 74 -3.45 9.16 -6.99
CA LEU A 74 -2.77 8.04 -7.65
C LEU A 74 -3.36 7.70 -9.03
N GLU A 75 -4.68 7.82 -9.17
CA GLU A 75 -5.37 7.62 -10.45
C GLU A 75 -5.02 8.74 -11.45
N HIS A 76 -4.99 9.99 -11.01
CA HIS A 76 -4.57 11.12 -11.85
C HIS A 76 -3.10 11.02 -12.27
N ALA A 77 -2.25 10.44 -11.41
CA ALA A 77 -0.86 10.12 -11.73
C ALA A 77 -0.69 8.92 -12.67
N GLY A 78 -1.77 8.22 -13.02
CA GLY A 78 -1.73 7.04 -13.89
C GLY A 78 -1.19 5.77 -13.24
N LEU A 79 -1.04 5.76 -11.91
CA LEU A 79 -0.46 4.65 -11.15
C LEU A 79 -1.48 3.55 -10.83
N ILE A 80 -2.77 3.89 -10.82
CA ILE A 80 -3.87 2.95 -10.62
C ILE A 80 -5.00 3.25 -11.60
N LYS A 81 -5.83 2.25 -11.89
CA LYS A 81 -7.06 2.39 -12.66
C LYS A 81 -8.24 1.91 -11.82
N LYS A 82 -9.30 2.70 -11.75
CA LYS A 82 -10.57 2.25 -11.19
C LYS A 82 -11.36 1.53 -12.28
N GLU A 83 -11.88 0.35 -11.96
CA GLU A 83 -13.01 -0.17 -12.72
C GLU A 83 -14.23 0.68 -12.38
N LYS A 84 -14.93 1.16 -13.41
CA LYS A 84 -16.24 1.77 -13.22
C LYS A 84 -17.23 0.64 -13.04
N ASP A 85 -17.91 0.61 -11.89
CA ASP A 85 -19.08 -0.25 -11.69
C ASP A 85 -20.04 -0.04 -12.88
N THR A 86 -20.29 -1.10 -13.64
CA THR A 86 -21.26 -1.14 -14.74
C THR A 86 -22.60 -1.63 -14.21
#